data_AF-A0A1M6LHQ5-F1
#
_entry.id   AF-A0A1M6LHQ5-F1
#
_cell.length_a   1.000
_cell.length_b   1.000
_cell.length_c   1.000
_cell.angle_alpha   90.00
_cell.angle_beta   90.00
_cell.angle_gamma   90.00
#
_symmetry.space_group_name_H-M   'P 1'
#
loop_
_entity.id
_entity.type
_entity.pdbx_description
1 polymer ?
#
loop_
_entity_poly.entity_id
_entity_poly.type
_entity_poly.pdbx_seq_one_letter_code
_entity_poly.pdbx_strand_id
1 'polypeptide(L)'
;MTFKQIGFFGRNADHSPFSEGEADADAEIILDRLTQSWELVVPEIVSATRAQLLNAGTDFGRVEMIAKCEYHVRAEIAEAGDLVHAIAARLDFDALDQNELRLVASGPGGQQIAFCRSLKEVSAVASNDWDWS
;
A
#
# COMPACT_ATOMS: atom_id res chain seq x y z
N MET A 1 0.94 -20.07 26.07
CA MET A 1 2.16 -19.30 25.78
C MET A 1 1.75 -17.84 25.75
N THR A 2 2.34 -17.03 26.62
CA THR A 2 1.92 -15.66 26.91
C THR A 2 2.97 -14.71 26.36
N PHE A 3 2.62 -13.90 25.36
CA PHE A 3 3.53 -12.89 24.84
C PHE A 3 3.55 -11.70 25.81
N LYS A 4 4.76 -11.36 26.28
CA LYS A 4 5.03 -10.22 27.15
C LYS A 4 4.82 -8.91 26.39
N GLN A 5 4.00 -8.06 26.99
CA GLN A 5 3.84 -6.65 26.66
C GLN A 5 5.16 -5.91 26.92
N ILE A 6 5.74 -5.27 25.90
CA ILE A 6 6.84 -4.32 26.07
C ILE A 6 6.19 -2.96 26.26
N GLY A 7 6.24 -2.43 27.48
CA GLY A 7 5.75 -1.10 27.80
C GLY A 7 6.71 -0.03 27.27
N PHE A 8 6.17 0.94 26.53
CA PHE A 8 6.81 2.24 26.34
C PHE A 8 6.06 3.26 27.18
N PHE A 9 6.62 3.62 28.33
CA PHE A 9 6.32 4.88 29.00
C PHE A 9 7.61 5.67 29.13
N GLY A 10 7.75 6.68 28.28
CA GLY A 10 8.67 7.79 28.42
C GLY A 10 7.91 9.04 27.99
N ARG A 11 7.41 9.80 28.97
CA ARG A 11 6.92 11.16 28.77
C ARG A 11 8.11 12.02 28.32
N ASN A 12 7.91 12.77 27.23
CA ASN A 12 8.23 14.19 27.13
C ASN A 12 7.40 14.74 25.96
N ALA A 13 6.30 15.40 26.31
CA ALA A 13 5.75 16.43 25.45
C ALA A 13 6.72 17.60 25.56
N ASP A 14 7.48 17.89 24.51
CA ASP A 14 8.02 19.21 24.26
C ASP A 14 8.58 19.30 22.83
N HIS A 15 7.93 20.17 22.04
CA HIS A 15 8.35 20.74 20.77
C HIS A 15 8.60 19.78 19.59
N SER A 16 7.53 19.43 18.86
CA SER A 16 7.65 19.42 17.41
C SER A 16 7.65 20.89 16.96
N PRO A 17 8.69 21.40 16.27
CA PRO A 17 8.71 22.78 15.77
C PRO A 17 7.80 22.99 14.56
N PHE A 18 7.14 21.94 14.07
CA PHE A 18 6.21 22.00 12.97
C PHE A 18 4.82 22.29 13.54
N SER A 19 4.26 23.43 13.18
CA SER A 19 2.84 23.66 13.40
C SER A 19 2.06 22.56 12.66
N GLU A 20 0.99 22.02 13.25
CA GLU A 20 0.19 20.94 12.63
C GLU A 20 -0.25 21.31 11.19
N GLY A 21 -0.45 22.61 10.90
CA GLY A 21 -0.79 23.10 9.57
C GLY A 21 0.36 23.18 8.55
N GLU A 22 1.63 23.20 8.96
CA GLU A 22 2.78 23.12 8.04
C GLU A 22 3.06 21.67 7.62
N ALA A 23 2.87 20.71 8.54
CA ALA A 23 3.04 19.29 8.24
C ALA A 23 2.00 18.78 7.21
N ASP A 24 0.77 19.27 7.30
CA ASP A 24 -0.30 18.93 6.35
C ASP A 24 -0.03 19.53 4.95
N ALA A 25 0.46 20.77 4.88
CA ALA A 25 0.82 21.41 3.61
C ALA A 25 2.02 20.73 2.92
N ASP A 26 3.03 20.33 3.69
CA ASP A 26 4.17 19.57 3.16
C ASP A 26 3.76 18.19 2.66
N ALA A 27 2.84 17.52 3.36
CA ALA A 27 2.31 16.22 2.94
C ALA A 27 1.53 16.31 1.62
N GLU A 28 0.70 17.35 1.45
CA GLU A 28 -0.02 17.60 0.21
C GLU A 28 0.93 17.86 -0.97
N ILE A 29 1.99 18.65 -0.77
CA ILE A 29 3.00 18.93 -1.80
C ILE A 29 3.78 17.65 -2.18
N ILE A 30 4.16 16.84 -1.19
CA ILE A 30 4.85 15.56 -1.45
C ILE A 30 3.94 14.63 -2.23
N LEU A 31 2.67 14.52 -1.83
CA LEU A 31 1.69 13.67 -2.50
C LEU A 31 1.45 14.12 -3.94
N ASP A 32 1.31 15.43 -4.19
CA ASP A 32 1.19 16.00 -5.55
C ASP A 32 2.41 15.69 -6.43
N ARG A 33 3.62 15.71 -5.86
CA ARG A 33 4.84 15.30 -6.60
C ARG A 33 4.87 13.80 -6.88
N LEU A 34 4.42 12.99 -5.92
CA LEU A 34 4.35 11.53 -6.08
C LEU A 34 3.32 11.15 -7.16
N THR A 35 2.16 11.83 -7.21
CA THR A 35 1.15 11.59 -8.26
C THR A 35 1.65 12.01 -9.65
N GLN A 36 2.43 13.09 -9.75
CA GLN A 36 3.08 13.48 -11.02
C GLN A 36 4.11 12.45 -11.52
N SER A 37 4.64 11.59 -10.64
CA SER A 37 5.62 10.55 -10.96
C SER A 37 5.09 9.13 -10.72
N TRP A 38 3.77 8.93 -10.82
CA TRP A 38 3.11 7.69 -10.41
C TRP A 38 3.65 6.44 -11.13
N GLU A 39 4.05 6.58 -12.39
CA GLU A 39 4.65 5.51 -13.22
C GLU A 39 5.93 4.93 -12.60
N LEU A 40 6.61 5.69 -11.74
CA LEU A 40 7.80 5.25 -10.98
C LEU A 40 7.44 4.85 -9.54
N VAL A 41 6.47 5.53 -8.93
CA VAL A 41 6.10 5.31 -7.52
C VAL A 41 5.35 3.99 -7.32
N VAL A 42 4.40 3.65 -8.20
CA VAL A 42 3.61 2.42 -8.08
C VAL A 42 4.49 1.16 -8.15
N PRO A 43 5.45 1.04 -9.09
CA PRO A 43 6.40 -0.06 -9.11
C PRO A 43 7.21 -0.21 -7.81
N GLU A 44 7.67 0.89 -7.21
CA GLU A 44 8.42 0.86 -5.96
C GLU A 44 7.57 0.38 -4.79
N ILE A 45 6.30 0.80 -4.72
CA ILE A 45 5.35 0.29 -3.72
C ILE A 45 5.16 -1.22 -3.86
N VAL A 46 4.93 -1.69 -5.09
CA VAL A 46 4.76 -3.13 -5.38
C VAL A 46 6.05 -3.90 -5.07
N SER A 47 7.22 -3.34 -5.36
CA SER A 47 8.52 -3.92 -5.00
C SER A 47 8.68 -4.04 -3.48
N ALA A 48 8.28 -3.02 -2.73
CA ALA A 48 8.29 -3.05 -1.27
C ALA A 48 7.32 -4.11 -0.71
N THR A 49 6.15 -4.31 -1.31
CA THR A 49 5.23 -5.40 -0.96
C THR A 49 5.88 -6.77 -1.19
N ARG A 50 6.54 -6.98 -2.35
CA ARG A 50 7.23 -8.24 -2.66
C ARG A 50 8.27 -8.59 -1.59
N ALA A 51 9.11 -7.62 -1.24
CA ALA A 51 10.12 -7.80 -0.21
C ALA A 51 9.50 -8.20 1.14
N GLN A 52 8.38 -7.57 1.53
CA GLN A 52 7.66 -7.92 2.76
C GLN A 52 7.09 -9.35 2.71
N LEU A 53 6.47 -9.75 1.60
CA LEU A 53 5.91 -11.11 1.45
C LEU A 53 7.00 -12.19 1.44
N LEU A 54 8.12 -11.95 0.75
CA LEU A 54 9.27 -12.84 0.75
C LEU A 54 9.87 -12.98 2.15
N ASN A 55 10.02 -11.86 2.88
CA ASN A 55 10.49 -11.86 4.26
C ASN A 55 9.53 -12.58 5.21
N ALA A 56 8.23 -12.57 4.92
CA ALA A 56 7.23 -13.34 5.65
C ALA A 56 7.21 -14.84 5.29
N GLY A 57 8.05 -15.30 4.35
CA GLY A 57 8.14 -16.69 3.93
C GLY A 57 7.11 -17.12 2.89
N THR A 58 6.48 -16.16 2.19
CA THR A 58 5.56 -16.46 1.09
C THR A 58 6.33 -17.05 -0.10
N ASP A 59 5.78 -18.10 -0.71
CA ASP A 59 6.36 -18.72 -1.91
C ASP A 59 6.50 -17.71 -3.07
N PHE A 60 7.60 -17.82 -3.81
CA PHE A 60 7.96 -16.90 -4.88
C PHE A 60 6.87 -16.78 -5.96
N GLY A 61 6.28 -17.90 -6.39
CA GLY A 61 5.22 -17.86 -7.41
C GLY A 61 3.95 -17.15 -6.91
N ARG A 62 3.64 -17.27 -5.62
CA ARG A 62 2.55 -16.53 -4.98
C ARG A 62 2.88 -15.04 -4.86
N VAL A 63 4.13 -14.69 -4.51
CA VAL A 63 4.60 -13.29 -4.46
C VAL A 63 4.48 -12.60 -5.81
N GLU A 64 4.95 -13.25 -6.89
CA GLU A 64 4.85 -12.68 -8.24
C GLU A 64 3.40 -12.44 -8.66
N MET A 65 2.52 -13.41 -8.38
CA MET A 65 1.09 -13.29 -8.68
C MET A 65 0.46 -12.13 -7.90
N ILE A 66 0.74 -11.98 -6.60
CA ILE A 66 0.22 -10.87 -5.79
C ILE A 66 0.75 -9.54 -6.29
N ALA A 67 2.05 -9.43 -6.58
CA ALA A 67 2.66 -8.20 -7.07
C ALA A 67 2.06 -7.74 -8.40
N LYS A 68 1.87 -8.68 -9.32
CA LYS A 68 1.18 -8.43 -10.58
C LYS A 68 -0.25 -7.93 -10.37
N CYS A 69 -1.00 -8.58 -9.49
CA CYS A 69 -2.37 -8.16 -9.17
C CYS A 69 -2.41 -6.78 -8.51
N GLU A 70 -1.48 -6.50 -7.58
CA GLU A 70 -1.37 -5.20 -6.92
C GLU A 70 -1.06 -4.08 -7.91
N TYR A 71 -0.07 -4.28 -8.78
CA TYR A 71 0.28 -3.32 -9.82
C TYR A 71 -0.93 -3.01 -10.71
N HIS A 72 -1.59 -4.06 -11.22
CA HIS A 72 -2.76 -3.92 -12.08
C HIS A 72 -3.88 -3.11 -11.42
N VAL A 73 -4.18 -3.40 -10.15
CA VAL A 73 -5.25 -2.71 -9.43
C VAL A 73 -4.88 -1.26 -9.11
N ARG A 74 -3.63 -0.98 -8.76
CA ARG A 74 -3.17 0.40 -8.57
C ARG A 74 -3.25 1.20 -9.88
N ALA A 75 -2.93 0.58 -11.02
CA ALA A 75 -3.13 1.19 -12.34
C ALA A 75 -4.62 1.42 -12.66
N GLU A 76 -5.51 0.45 -12.38
CA GLU A 76 -6.97 0.61 -12.56
C GLU A 76 -7.51 1.81 -11.75
N ILE A 77 -7.06 1.96 -10.49
CA ILE A 77 -7.44 3.09 -9.62
C ILE A 77 -6.87 4.41 -10.17
N ALA A 78 -5.62 4.42 -10.62
CA ALA A 78 -4.97 5.59 -11.22
C ALA A 78 -5.70 6.07 -12.48
N GLU A 79 -6.06 5.15 -13.38
CA GLU A 79 -6.80 5.42 -14.62
C GLU A 79 -8.22 5.93 -14.36
N ALA A 80 -8.85 5.50 -13.26
CA ALA A 80 -10.13 6.03 -12.80
C ALA A 80 -10.06 7.48 -12.25
N GLY A 81 -8.86 8.08 -12.21
CA GLY A 81 -8.63 9.45 -11.78
C GLY A 81 -8.31 9.59 -10.29
N ASP A 82 -8.05 8.49 -9.58
CA ASP A 82 -7.80 8.50 -8.14
C ASP A 82 -6.36 8.09 -7.78
N LEU A 83 -5.40 8.84 -8.34
CA LEU A 83 -3.97 8.60 -8.16
C LEU A 83 -3.54 8.63 -6.68
N VAL A 84 -4.17 9.48 -5.87
CA VAL A 84 -3.88 9.58 -4.44
C VAL A 84 -4.20 8.27 -3.74
N HIS A 85 -5.37 7.68 -3.97
CA HIS A 85 -5.70 6.39 -3.38
C HIS A 85 -4.85 5.25 -3.96
N ALA A 86 -4.53 5.30 -5.26
CA ALA A 86 -3.63 4.34 -5.89
C ALA A 86 -2.23 4.30 -5.24
N ILE A 87 -1.73 5.44 -4.74
CA ILE A 87 -0.42 5.55 -4.08
C ILE A 87 -0.54 5.30 -2.56
N ALA A 88 -1.49 5.95 -1.90
CA ALA A 88 -1.59 5.95 -0.44
C ALA A 88 -2.20 4.65 0.15
N ALA A 89 -2.96 3.90 -0.65
CA ALA A 89 -3.56 2.67 -0.15
C ALA A 89 -2.50 1.59 0.11
N ARG A 90 -2.65 0.88 1.22
CA ARG A 90 -1.78 -0.20 1.67
C ARG A 90 -2.42 -1.54 1.35
N LEU A 91 -1.60 -2.54 1.02
CA LEU A 91 -2.09 -3.91 0.91
C LEU A 91 -2.44 -4.44 2.31
N ASP A 92 -3.65 -5.00 2.43
CA ASP A 92 -4.09 -5.74 3.62
C ASP A 92 -3.57 -7.18 3.53
N PHE A 93 -2.50 -7.47 4.29
CA PHE A 93 -1.87 -8.80 4.29
C PHE A 93 -2.79 -9.88 4.89
N ASP A 94 -3.68 -9.54 5.82
CA ASP A 94 -4.59 -10.51 6.43
C ASP A 94 -5.67 -10.97 5.43
N ALA A 95 -6.03 -10.11 4.47
CA ALA A 95 -6.94 -10.45 3.38
C ALA A 95 -6.32 -11.46 2.38
N LEU A 96 -4.99 -11.49 2.25
CA LEU A 96 -4.31 -12.43 1.36
C LEU A 96 -4.47 -13.88 1.83
N ASP A 97 -4.57 -14.12 3.13
CA ASP A 97 -4.84 -15.44 3.71
C ASP A 97 -6.27 -15.92 3.37
N GLN A 98 -7.17 -14.97 3.13
CA GLN A 98 -8.54 -15.21 2.66
C GLN A 98 -8.64 -15.26 1.13
N ASN A 99 -7.50 -15.22 0.44
CA ASN A 99 -7.37 -15.21 -1.00
C ASN A 99 -8.05 -13.99 -1.68
N GLU A 100 -8.08 -12.86 -0.98
CA GLU A 100 -8.57 -11.57 -1.45
C GLU A 100 -7.40 -10.60 -1.66
N LEU A 101 -7.48 -9.81 -2.73
CA LEU A 101 -6.62 -8.63 -2.87
C LEU A 101 -7.41 -7.44 -2.35
N ARG A 102 -6.96 -6.88 -1.23
CA ARG A 102 -7.60 -5.72 -0.60
C ARG A 102 -6.59 -4.61 -0.38
N LEU A 103 -6.92 -3.42 -0.88
CA LEU A 103 -6.19 -2.19 -0.61
C LEU A 103 -6.99 -1.33 0.35
N VAL A 104 -6.35 -0.87 1.42
CA VAL A 104 -6.94 -0.03 2.46
C VAL A 104 -6.25 1.33 2.49
N ALA A 105 -7.03 2.40 2.41
CA ALA A 105 -6.55 3.77 2.55
C ALA A 105 -6.96 4.33 3.92
N SER A 106 -6.17 5.27 4.44
CA SER A 106 -6.59 6.06 5.61
C SER A 106 -7.43 7.22 5.12
N GLY A 107 -8.61 7.42 5.69
CA GLY A 107 -9.51 8.52 5.34
C GLY A 107 -10.19 9.14 6.55
N PRO A 108 -11.00 10.20 6.34
CA PRO A 108 -11.82 10.78 7.39
C PRO A 108 -12.75 9.70 7.98
N GLY A 109 -12.60 9.42 9.27
CA GLY A 109 -13.36 8.36 9.94
C GLY A 109 -12.68 7.00 10.05
N GLY A 110 -11.41 6.86 9.62
CA GLY A 110 -10.59 5.67 9.85
C GLY A 110 -10.14 4.97 8.57
N GLN A 111 -9.90 3.66 8.64
CA GLN A 111 -9.51 2.86 7.48
C GLN A 111 -10.71 2.63 6.57
N GLN A 112 -10.52 2.86 5.27
CA GLN A 112 -11.51 2.62 4.23
C GLN A 112 -10.95 1.63 3.21
N ILE A 113 -11.81 0.76 2.67
CA ILE A 113 -11.45 -0.18 1.62
C ILE A 113 -11.44 0.57 0.29
N ALA A 114 -10.26 0.81 -0.27
CA ALA A 114 -10.08 1.43 -1.57
C ALA A 114 -10.33 0.42 -2.71
N PHE A 115 -10.03 -0.86 -2.47
CA PHE A 115 -10.29 -1.95 -3.41
C PHE A 115 -10.44 -3.27 -2.66
N CYS A 116 -11.34 -4.14 -3.13
CA CYS A 116 -11.44 -5.52 -2.67
C CYS A 116 -12.05 -6.42 -3.74
N ARG A 117 -11.30 -7.42 -4.21
CA ARG A 117 -11.78 -8.51 -5.08
C ARG A 117 -10.98 -9.78 -4.79
N SER A 118 -11.43 -10.94 -5.27
CA SER A 118 -10.65 -12.17 -5.08
C SER A 118 -9.33 -12.11 -5.88
N LEU A 119 -8.25 -12.65 -5.32
CA LEU A 119 -6.96 -12.73 -6.03
C LEU A 119 -7.11 -13.51 -7.35
N LYS A 120 -7.96 -14.53 -7.38
CA LYS A 120 -8.23 -15.32 -8.57
C LYS A 120 -8.82 -14.47 -9.69
N GLU A 121 -9.84 -13.67 -9.41
CA GLU A 121 -10.47 -12.79 -10.42
C GLU A 121 -9.48 -11.75 -10.95
N VAL A 122 -8.74 -11.10 -10.05
CA VAL A 122 -7.75 -10.09 -10.46
C VAL A 122 -6.63 -10.73 -11.28
N SER A 123 -6.12 -11.88 -10.86
CA SER A 123 -5.04 -12.57 -11.56
C SER A 123 -5.40 -12.98 -13.00
N ALA A 124 -6.69 -13.22 -13.28
CA ALA A 124 -7.17 -13.61 -14.59
C ALA A 124 -7.18 -12.45 -15.61
N VAL A 125 -7.27 -11.20 -15.13
CA VAL A 125 -7.35 -10.00 -15.98
C VAL A 125 -6.08 -9.15 -15.92
N ALA A 126 -5.27 -9.31 -14.87
CA ALA A 126 -4.00 -8.62 -14.75
C ALA A 126 -3.10 -9.02 -15.93
N SER A 127 -2.60 -8.05 -16.68
CA SER A 127 -1.64 -8.28 -17.76
C SER A 127 -0.22 -8.41 -17.23
N ASN A 128 0.66 -9.06 -17.99
CA ASN A 128 2.11 -9.11 -17.72
C ASN A 128 2.83 -7.88 -18.27
N ASP A 129 2.16 -6.72 -18.36
CA ASP A 129 2.69 -5.54 -19.07
C ASP A 129 3.94 -4.92 -18.45
N TRP A 130 4.28 -5.32 -17.22
CA TRP A 130 5.53 -4.92 -16.58
C TRP A 130 6.62 -5.96 -16.89
N ASP A 131 7.68 -5.53 -17.56
CA ASP A 131 8.90 -6.32 -17.69
C ASP A 131 9.64 -6.27 -16.35
N TRP A 132 9.67 -7.41 -15.67
CA TRP A 132 10.27 -7.56 -14.34
C TRP A 132 11.78 -7.87 -14.38
N SER A 133 12.40 -7.79 -15.57
CA SER A 133 13.80 -8.15 -15.84
C SER A 133 14.81 -7.03 -15.67
#